data_AF-A0A496BGU2-F1
#
_entry.id   AF-A0A496BGU2-F1
#
_cell.length_a   1.000
_cell.length_b   1.000
_cell.length_c   1.000
_cell.angle_alpha   90.00
_cell.angle_beta   90.00
_cell.angle_gamma   90.00
#
_symmetry.space_group_name_H-M   'P 1'
#
loop_
_entity.id
_entity.type
_entity.pdbx_description
1 polymer ?
#
loop_
_entity_poly.entity_id
_entity_poly.type
_entity_poly.pdbx_seq_one_letter_code
_entity_poly.pdbx_strand_id
1 'polypeptide(L)'
;MKHAEKIFDRVLSLTIVSLLYIAVFFAIGITISTYLDTAKTALIVVFTVWVFVVMIVPRGGFIAAKVIAPKRTEESVYMEKRALRNNLAQALQDEKFKTMQDVAKGQGRRITITGEMQEEIQERMKPVEETYRLKLQNESDKIDKNYQREKKRQEFIGETLSRITPTSSLIYLATNLAQTGKIKKDNFFQTGERYYSQLDAEYFSKMSNQLMNLFTRRVIHIDTSNNEKILPPPDLEDTSLADTFRHSLIDLLLLCFFAVVLTTVAFLKFFRLDI
;
A
#
# COMPACT_ATOMS: atom_id res chain seq x y z
N MET A 1 -13.18 30.31 -9.45
CA MET A 1 -12.54 31.05 -8.34
C MET A 1 -11.96 30.13 -7.27
N LYS A 2 -12.75 29.28 -6.59
CA LYS A 2 -12.25 28.40 -5.50
C LYS A 2 -11.08 27.46 -5.86
N HIS A 3 -10.98 27.00 -7.11
CA HIS A 3 -9.83 26.16 -7.53
C HIS A 3 -8.53 26.96 -7.68
N ALA A 4 -8.58 28.21 -8.14
CA ALA A 4 -7.39 29.04 -8.31
C ALA A 4 -6.78 29.44 -6.96
N GLU A 5 -7.63 29.76 -5.99
CA GLU A 5 -7.26 30.05 -4.60
C GLU A 5 -6.54 28.86 -3.94
N LYS A 6 -7.10 27.65 -4.08
CA LYS A 6 -6.47 26.41 -3.58
C LYS A 6 -5.08 26.14 -4.17
N ILE A 7 -4.88 26.46 -5.45
CA ILE A 7 -3.58 26.28 -6.11
C ILE A 7 -2.58 27.30 -5.57
N PHE A 8 -2.99 28.56 -5.45
CA PHE A 8 -2.15 29.62 -4.91
C PHE A 8 -1.67 29.31 -3.49
N ASP A 9 -2.57 28.87 -2.61
CA ASP A 9 -2.23 28.51 -1.23
C ASP A 9 -1.22 27.34 -1.15
N ARG A 10 -1.31 26.38 -2.06
CA ARG A 10 -0.35 25.25 -2.16
C ARG A 10 1.02 25.74 -2.61
N VAL A 11 1.07 26.59 -3.63
CA VAL A 11 2.32 27.15 -4.16
C VAL A 11 2.99 28.01 -3.10
N LEU A 12 2.22 28.84 -2.38
CA LEU A 12 2.71 29.64 -1.27
C LEU A 12 3.28 28.74 -0.16
N SER A 13 2.55 27.69 0.23
CA SER A 13 3.00 26.72 1.24
C SER A 13 4.31 26.03 0.83
N LEU A 14 4.43 25.61 -0.42
CA LEU A 14 5.64 24.96 -0.95
C LEU A 14 6.83 25.93 -0.93
N THR A 15 6.59 27.20 -1.25
CA THR A 15 7.60 28.27 -1.20
C THR A 15 8.11 28.49 0.23
N ILE A 16 7.21 28.59 1.20
CA ILE A 16 7.56 28.77 2.63
C ILE A 16 8.39 27.58 3.14
N VAL A 17 7.98 26.36 2.82
CA VAL A 17 8.69 25.14 3.23
C VAL A 17 10.08 25.07 2.60
N SER A 18 10.20 25.46 1.33
CA SER A 18 11.49 25.50 0.62
C SER A 18 12.41 26.56 1.23
N LEU A 19 11.88 27.72 1.61
CA LEU A 19 12.64 28.76 2.32
C LEU A 19 13.14 28.27 3.69
N LEU A 20 12.28 27.58 4.44
CA LEU A 20 12.65 26.97 5.72
C LEU A 20 13.76 25.93 5.54
N TYR A 21 13.69 25.12 4.48
CA TYR A 21 14.74 24.18 4.14
C TYR A 21 16.07 24.87 3.82
N ILE A 22 16.06 25.92 3.01
CA ILE A 22 17.26 26.72 2.72
C ILE A 22 17.84 27.28 4.02
N ALA A 23 17.00 27.77 4.94
CA ALA A 23 17.44 28.26 6.25
C ALA A 23 18.13 27.17 7.09
N VAL A 24 17.59 25.94 7.08
CA VAL A 24 18.26 24.78 7.72
C VAL A 24 19.64 24.52 7.11
N PHE A 25 19.74 24.47 5.79
CA PHE A 25 21.02 24.24 5.10
C PHE A 25 22.04 25.35 5.39
N PHE A 26 21.57 26.59 5.42
CA PHE A 26 22.40 27.72 5.80
C PHE A 26 22.89 27.60 7.25
N ALA A 27 22.03 27.20 8.18
CA ALA A 27 22.41 26.96 9.57
C ALA A 27 23.42 25.81 9.72
N ILE A 28 23.29 24.72 8.95
CA ILE A 28 24.31 23.65 8.90
C ILE A 28 25.65 24.22 8.42
N GLY A 29 25.63 25.01 7.35
CA GLY A 29 26.84 25.61 6.78
C GLY A 29 27.56 26.53 7.77
N ILE A 30 26.80 27.41 8.44
CA ILE A 30 27.35 28.27 9.51
C ILE A 30 27.92 27.42 10.63
N THR A 31 27.17 26.41 11.10
CA THR A 31 27.61 25.54 12.19
C THR A 31 28.94 24.89 11.85
N ILE A 32 29.08 24.28 10.67
CA ILE A 32 30.34 23.64 10.26
C ILE A 32 31.47 24.66 10.12
N SER A 33 31.17 25.86 9.62
CA SER A 33 32.16 26.93 9.48
C SER A 33 32.69 27.44 10.82
N THR A 34 31.91 27.42 11.91
CA THR A 34 32.38 27.82 13.25
C THR A 34 33.27 26.76 13.92
N TYR A 35 33.26 25.51 13.42
CA TYR A 35 34.15 24.45 13.93
C TYR A 35 35.50 24.38 13.19
N LEU A 36 35.68 25.12 12.09
CA LEU A 36 36.85 24.99 11.23
C LEU A 36 37.59 26.32 11.10
N ASP A 37 38.87 26.34 11.47
CA ASP A 37 39.68 27.56 11.59
C ASP A 37 40.04 28.20 10.23
N THR A 38 39.84 27.50 9.11
CA THR A 38 40.21 27.97 7.76
C THR A 38 39.06 27.85 6.78
N ALA A 39 38.74 28.93 6.06
CA ALA A 39 37.65 28.98 5.10
C ALA A 39 37.74 27.90 3.98
N LYS A 40 38.97 27.58 3.53
CA LYS A 40 39.21 26.55 2.50
C LYS A 40 38.84 25.15 2.99
N THR A 41 39.20 24.78 4.23
CA THR A 41 38.88 23.47 4.80
C THR A 41 37.41 23.39 5.18
N ALA A 42 36.83 24.49 5.68
CA ALA A 42 35.39 24.60 5.93
C ALA A 42 34.56 24.29 4.69
N LEU A 43 34.91 24.88 3.54
CA LEU A 43 34.21 24.63 2.29
C LEU A 43 34.32 23.16 1.85
N ILE A 44 35.50 22.56 1.89
CA ILE A 44 35.69 21.16 1.49
C ILE A 44 34.87 20.22 2.41
N VAL A 45 34.91 20.45 3.73
CA VAL A 45 34.20 19.62 4.70
C VAL A 45 32.68 19.78 4.56
N VAL A 46 32.17 21.01 4.40
CA VAL A 46 30.73 21.25 4.23
C VAL A 46 30.21 20.56 2.99
N PHE A 47 30.92 20.65 1.85
CA PHE A 47 30.53 19.98 0.62
C PHE A 47 30.54 18.46 0.78
N THR A 48 31.56 17.92 1.45
CA THR A 48 31.66 16.48 1.70
C THR A 48 30.48 16.00 2.54
N VAL A 49 30.27 16.61 3.72
CA VAL A 49 29.17 16.27 4.63
C VAL A 49 27.82 16.42 3.93
N TRP A 50 27.64 17.49 3.16
CA TRP A 50 26.44 17.74 2.38
C TRP A 50 26.15 16.59 1.39
N VAL A 51 27.13 16.12 0.63
CA VAL A 51 26.94 14.98 -0.30
C VAL A 51 26.49 13.73 0.45
N PHE A 52 27.13 13.38 1.56
CA PHE A 52 26.75 12.19 2.31
C PHE A 52 25.34 12.31 2.92
N VAL A 53 25.05 13.43 3.59
CA VAL A 53 23.78 13.65 4.29
C VAL A 53 22.61 13.79 3.31
N VAL A 54 22.80 14.45 2.17
CA VAL A 54 21.71 14.70 1.19
C VAL A 54 21.54 13.55 0.22
N MET A 55 22.62 12.88 -0.20
CA MET A 55 22.53 11.90 -1.27
C MET A 55 22.45 10.45 -0.76
N ILE A 56 23.22 10.12 0.28
CA ILE A 56 23.35 8.73 0.75
C ILE A 56 22.31 8.42 1.81
N VAL A 57 22.15 9.27 2.82
CA VAL A 57 21.29 8.97 3.98
C VAL A 57 19.80 8.83 3.61
N PRO A 58 19.19 9.63 2.70
CA PRO A 58 17.78 9.46 2.34
C PRO A 58 17.49 8.10 1.69
N ARG A 59 18.43 7.59 0.88
CA ARG A 59 18.35 6.26 0.27
C ARG A 59 18.70 5.16 1.26
N GLY A 60 19.66 5.42 2.15
CA GLY A 60 20.10 4.53 3.21
C GLY A 60 18.96 4.09 4.13
N GLY A 61 18.01 4.99 4.43
CA GLY A 61 16.81 4.68 5.21
C GLY A 61 16.01 3.49 4.67
N PHE A 62 15.76 3.47 3.35
CA PHE A 62 15.02 2.37 2.71
C PHE A 62 15.83 1.09 2.58
N ILE A 63 17.15 1.19 2.44
CA ILE A 63 18.05 0.01 2.40
C ILE A 63 18.05 -0.67 3.78
N ALA A 64 18.22 0.10 4.85
CA ALA A 64 18.18 -0.42 6.21
C ALA A 64 16.79 -0.98 6.57
N ALA A 65 15.70 -0.38 6.06
CA ALA A 65 14.36 -0.94 6.24
C ALA A 65 14.20 -2.33 5.62
N LYS A 66 14.87 -2.63 4.51
CA LYS A 66 14.87 -3.99 3.93
C LYS A 66 15.53 -5.02 4.82
N VAL A 67 16.53 -4.62 5.61
CA VAL A 67 17.24 -5.49 6.55
C VAL A 67 16.45 -5.67 7.85
N ILE A 68 15.86 -4.59 8.38
CA ILE A 68 15.13 -4.60 9.65
C ILE A 68 13.74 -5.23 9.51
N ALA A 69 13.06 -4.96 8.40
CA ALA A 69 11.75 -5.48 8.08
C ALA A 69 11.76 -6.10 6.68
N PRO A 70 12.32 -7.32 6.52
CA PRO A 70 12.24 -8.03 5.26
C PRO A 70 10.77 -8.29 4.92
N LYS A 71 10.42 -8.09 3.66
CA LYS A 71 9.09 -8.42 3.11
C LYS A 71 9.20 -9.67 2.25
N ARG A 72 8.12 -10.45 2.17
CA ARG A 72 7.98 -11.51 1.17
C ARG A 72 8.06 -10.94 -0.26
N THR A 73 8.52 -11.73 -1.21
CA THR A 73 8.49 -11.35 -2.64
C THR A 73 7.10 -11.61 -3.22
N GLU A 74 6.70 -10.83 -4.23
CA GLU A 74 5.40 -11.04 -4.91
C GLU A 74 5.28 -12.46 -5.48
N GLU A 75 6.41 -12.99 -5.98
CA GLU A 75 6.50 -14.37 -6.45
C GLU A 75 6.21 -15.38 -5.35
N SER A 76 6.81 -15.21 -4.15
CA SER A 76 6.56 -16.14 -3.03
C SER A 76 5.10 -16.14 -2.59
N VAL A 77 4.44 -14.98 -2.59
CA VAL A 77 3.02 -14.84 -2.26
C VAL A 77 2.14 -15.48 -3.33
N TYR A 78 2.47 -15.28 -4.60
CA TYR A 78 1.76 -15.92 -5.71
C TYR A 78 1.89 -17.44 -5.65
N MET A 79 3.09 -17.94 -5.36
CA MET A 79 3.36 -19.37 -5.22
C MET A 79 2.64 -19.98 -4.01
N GLU A 80 2.60 -19.29 -2.88
CA GLU A 80 1.86 -19.69 -1.68
C GLU A 80 0.35 -19.78 -1.97
N LYS A 81 -0.22 -18.78 -2.64
CA LYS A 81 -1.62 -18.80 -3.10
C LYS A 81 -1.90 -19.92 -4.10
N ARG A 82 -0.99 -20.15 -5.04
CA ARG A 82 -1.13 -21.22 -6.04
C ARG A 82 -1.10 -22.60 -5.38
N ALA A 83 -0.18 -22.80 -4.43
CA ALA A 83 -0.08 -24.02 -3.65
C ALA A 83 -1.35 -24.25 -2.82
N LEU A 84 -1.86 -23.22 -2.14
CA LEU A 84 -3.12 -23.26 -1.40
C LEU A 84 -4.29 -23.69 -2.31
N ARG A 85 -4.44 -23.05 -3.49
CA ARG A 85 -5.49 -23.39 -4.44
C ARG A 85 -5.38 -24.84 -4.94
N ASN A 86 -4.18 -25.28 -5.26
CA ASN A 86 -3.94 -26.65 -5.76
C ASN A 86 -4.23 -27.70 -4.67
N ASN A 87 -3.76 -27.46 -3.44
CA ASN A 87 -3.98 -28.38 -2.31
C ASN A 87 -5.46 -28.50 -1.95
N LEU A 88 -6.19 -27.37 -1.92
CA LEU A 88 -7.63 -27.38 -1.66
C LEU A 88 -8.42 -28.02 -2.80
N ALA A 89 -8.00 -27.81 -4.06
CA ALA A 89 -8.63 -28.46 -5.21
C ALA A 89 -8.43 -29.98 -5.20
N GLN A 90 -7.26 -30.47 -4.82
CA GLN A 90 -6.99 -31.91 -4.66
C GLN A 90 -7.84 -32.52 -3.54
N ALA A 91 -7.87 -31.88 -2.37
CA ALA A 91 -8.68 -32.35 -1.25
C ALA A 91 -10.18 -32.41 -1.60
N LEU A 92 -10.69 -31.42 -2.34
CA LEU A 92 -12.06 -31.43 -2.84
C LEU A 92 -12.31 -32.56 -3.85
N GLN A 93 -11.37 -32.85 -4.75
CA GLN A 93 -11.49 -33.97 -5.68
C GLN A 93 -11.52 -35.32 -4.96
N ASP A 94 -10.67 -35.50 -3.95
CA ASP A 94 -10.65 -36.72 -3.14
C ASP A 94 -11.97 -36.94 -2.39
N GLU A 95 -12.54 -35.86 -1.85
CA GLU A 95 -13.84 -35.89 -1.15
C GLU A 95 -15.00 -36.18 -2.12
N LYS A 96 -14.97 -35.61 -3.33
CA LYS A 96 -15.90 -35.95 -4.42
C LYS A 96 -15.82 -37.43 -4.79
N PHE A 97 -14.61 -37.96 -4.94
CA PHE A 97 -14.40 -39.36 -5.30
C PHE A 97 -14.93 -40.32 -4.21
N LYS A 98 -14.68 -40.01 -2.94
CA LYS A 98 -15.22 -40.77 -1.79
C LYS A 98 -16.75 -40.75 -1.78
N THR A 99 -17.35 -39.56 -1.90
CA THR A 99 -18.81 -39.40 -1.91
C THR A 99 -19.45 -40.17 -3.08
N MET A 100 -18.83 -40.12 -4.26
CA MET A 100 -19.28 -40.90 -5.42
C MET A 100 -19.20 -42.42 -5.16
N GLN A 101 -18.13 -42.89 -4.52
CA GLN A 101 -17.96 -44.30 -4.20
C GLN A 101 -18.97 -44.78 -3.14
N ASP A 102 -19.26 -43.97 -2.13
CA ASP A 102 -20.21 -44.31 -1.07
C ASP A 102 -21.65 -44.41 -1.60
N VAL A 103 -22.05 -43.47 -2.46
CA VAL A 103 -23.37 -43.50 -3.12
C VAL A 103 -23.47 -44.73 -4.05
N ALA A 104 -22.41 -45.03 -4.82
CA ALA A 104 -22.38 -46.21 -5.70
C ALA A 104 -22.44 -47.55 -4.93
N LYS A 105 -21.83 -47.62 -3.74
CA LYS A 105 -21.89 -48.81 -2.86
C LYS A 105 -23.27 -49.01 -2.22
N GLY A 106 -23.97 -47.91 -1.87
CA GLY A 106 -25.30 -47.96 -1.26
C GLY A 106 -26.42 -48.47 -2.17
N GLN A 107 -26.27 -48.35 -3.50
CA GLN A 107 -27.32 -48.72 -4.48
C GLN A 107 -27.12 -50.07 -5.18
N GLY A 108 -26.04 -50.82 -4.89
CA GLY A 108 -25.96 -52.25 -5.21
C GLY A 108 -25.97 -52.67 -6.69
N ARG A 109 -25.82 -51.77 -7.69
CA ARG A 109 -25.74 -52.18 -9.10
C ARG A 109 -24.86 -51.28 -9.97
N ARG A 110 -24.27 -51.93 -10.98
CA ARG A 110 -23.37 -51.45 -12.03
C ARG A 110 -23.45 -49.96 -12.36
N ILE A 111 -22.25 -49.41 -12.54
CA ILE A 111 -21.79 -48.10 -13.03
C ILE A 111 -22.60 -47.58 -14.24
N THR A 112 -23.86 -47.25 -14.06
CA THR A 112 -24.58 -46.34 -14.94
C THR A 112 -24.85 -45.11 -14.10
N ILE A 113 -24.22 -43.99 -14.43
CA ILE A 113 -24.50 -42.71 -13.77
C ILE A 113 -25.90 -42.30 -14.21
N THR A 114 -26.92 -42.76 -13.49
CA THR A 114 -28.31 -42.32 -13.65
C THR A 114 -28.41 -40.88 -13.18
N GLY A 115 -29.26 -40.06 -13.81
CA GLY A 115 -29.41 -38.63 -13.46
C GLY A 115 -29.70 -38.39 -11.97
N GLU A 116 -30.48 -39.28 -11.35
CA GLU A 116 -30.82 -39.23 -9.92
C GLU A 116 -29.61 -39.42 -8.99
N MET A 117 -28.66 -40.30 -9.35
CA MET A 117 -27.42 -40.50 -8.58
C MET A 117 -26.50 -39.27 -8.69
N GLN A 118 -26.56 -38.59 -9.83
CA GLN A 118 -25.81 -37.36 -10.07
C GLN A 118 -26.39 -36.19 -9.26
N GLU A 119 -27.71 -36.10 -9.14
CA GLU A 119 -28.39 -35.12 -8.28
C GLU A 119 -28.10 -35.37 -6.79
N GLU A 120 -28.15 -36.61 -6.30
CA GLU A 120 -27.84 -36.92 -4.89
C GLU A 120 -26.38 -36.56 -4.53
N ILE A 121 -25.43 -36.89 -5.41
CA ILE A 121 -24.02 -36.51 -5.22
C ILE A 121 -23.88 -34.99 -5.23
N GLN A 122 -24.55 -34.29 -6.15
CA GLN A 122 -24.50 -32.83 -6.20
C GLN A 122 -25.06 -32.20 -4.92
N GLU A 123 -26.21 -32.67 -4.41
CA GLU A 123 -26.79 -32.12 -3.18
C GLU A 123 -25.90 -32.35 -1.96
N ARG A 124 -25.30 -33.54 -1.81
CA ARG A 124 -24.33 -33.80 -0.73
C ARG A 124 -23.05 -32.97 -0.87
N MET A 125 -22.62 -32.69 -2.10
CA MET A 125 -21.39 -31.93 -2.37
C MET A 125 -21.59 -30.41 -2.27
N LYS A 126 -22.80 -29.87 -2.45
CA LYS A 126 -23.08 -28.42 -2.32
C LYS A 126 -22.51 -27.79 -1.02
N PRO A 127 -22.81 -28.30 0.19
CA PRO A 127 -22.28 -27.71 1.42
C PRO A 127 -20.75 -27.87 1.51
N VAL A 128 -20.20 -28.98 1.02
CA VAL A 128 -18.75 -29.22 0.98
C VAL A 128 -18.08 -28.19 0.05
N GLU A 129 -18.52 -28.07 -1.19
CA GLU A 129 -17.99 -27.08 -2.14
C GLU A 129 -18.06 -25.65 -1.60
N GLU A 130 -19.15 -25.30 -0.93
CA GLU A 130 -19.32 -24.01 -0.27
C GLU A 130 -18.28 -23.80 0.85
N THR A 131 -18.05 -24.80 1.70
CA THR A 131 -17.01 -24.71 2.74
C THR A 131 -15.60 -24.57 2.16
N TYR A 132 -15.27 -25.26 1.08
CA TYR A 132 -13.97 -25.13 0.41
C TYR A 132 -13.82 -23.76 -0.27
N ARG A 133 -14.89 -23.23 -0.87
CA ARG A 133 -14.92 -21.89 -1.45
C ARG A 133 -14.62 -20.83 -0.39
N LEU A 134 -15.34 -20.88 0.73
CA LEU A 134 -15.13 -19.97 1.86
C LEU A 134 -13.73 -20.12 2.46
N LYS A 135 -13.22 -21.36 2.57
CA LYS A 135 -11.87 -21.62 3.08
C LYS A 135 -10.79 -21.05 2.16
N LEU A 136 -10.91 -21.24 0.84
CA LEU A 136 -9.97 -20.69 -0.13
C LEU A 136 -9.97 -19.16 -0.11
N GLN A 137 -11.14 -18.53 -0.04
CA GLN A 137 -11.27 -17.08 0.06
C GLN A 137 -10.63 -16.56 1.35
N ASN A 138 -11.01 -17.11 2.51
CA ASN A 138 -10.49 -16.70 3.80
C ASN A 138 -8.96 -16.83 3.91
N GLU A 139 -8.39 -17.95 3.45
CA GLU A 139 -6.95 -18.17 3.51
C GLU A 139 -6.20 -17.28 2.49
N SER A 140 -6.76 -17.07 1.29
CA SER A 140 -6.18 -16.15 0.30
C SER A 140 -6.16 -14.71 0.82
N ASP A 141 -7.25 -14.26 1.45
CA ASP A 141 -7.37 -12.94 2.04
C ASP A 141 -6.39 -12.74 3.21
N LYS A 142 -6.16 -13.78 4.01
CA LYS A 142 -5.14 -13.74 5.09
C LYS A 142 -3.75 -13.53 4.51
N ILE A 143 -3.40 -14.26 3.45
CA ILE A 143 -2.10 -14.12 2.77
C ILE A 143 -1.92 -12.69 2.24
N ASP A 144 -2.93 -12.13 1.57
CA ASP A 144 -2.86 -10.75 1.07
C ASP A 144 -2.74 -9.72 2.18
N LYS A 145 -3.57 -9.83 3.23
CA LYS A 145 -3.52 -8.93 4.39
C LYS A 145 -2.15 -9.00 5.08
N ASN A 146 -1.56 -10.18 5.18
CA ASN A 146 -0.21 -10.34 5.72
C ASN A 146 0.83 -9.64 4.84
N TYR A 147 0.80 -9.90 3.54
CA TYR A 147 1.73 -9.28 2.59
C TYR A 147 1.63 -7.74 2.61
N GLN A 148 0.41 -7.20 2.61
CA GLN A 148 0.20 -5.74 2.70
C GLN A 148 0.69 -5.15 4.02
N ARG A 149 0.51 -5.86 5.15
CA ARG A 149 1.04 -5.44 6.45
C ARG A 149 2.56 -5.40 6.48
N GLU A 150 3.21 -6.43 5.94
CA GLU A 150 4.68 -6.49 5.82
C GLU A 150 5.21 -5.35 4.95
N LYS A 151 4.59 -5.12 3.79
CA LYS A 151 4.95 -4.02 2.88
C LYS A 151 4.81 -2.66 3.55
N LYS A 152 3.67 -2.39 4.20
CA LYS A 152 3.42 -1.14 4.92
C LYS A 152 4.42 -0.93 6.06
N ARG A 153 4.77 -1.99 6.79
CA ARG A 153 5.77 -1.92 7.87
C ARG A 153 7.16 -1.57 7.33
N GLN A 154 7.59 -2.20 6.25
CA GLN A 154 8.87 -1.89 5.61
C GLN A 154 8.91 -0.45 5.09
N GLU A 155 7.86 0.00 4.41
CA GLU A 155 7.73 1.37 3.92
C GLU A 155 7.79 2.39 5.09
N PHE A 156 7.03 2.14 6.16
CA PHE A 156 7.01 3.01 7.34
C PHE A 156 8.38 3.12 8.03
N ILE A 157 9.10 2.00 8.19
CA ILE A 157 10.45 2.01 8.77
C ILE A 157 11.42 2.77 7.85
N GLY A 158 11.30 2.57 6.54
CA GLY A 158 12.13 3.27 5.55
C GLY A 158 11.93 4.77 5.58
N GLU A 159 10.67 5.22 5.63
CA GLU A 159 10.31 6.63 5.79
C GLU A 159 10.79 7.20 7.11
N THR A 160 10.56 6.49 8.22
CA THR A 160 10.98 6.97 9.56
C THR A 160 12.49 7.13 9.64
N LEU A 161 13.24 6.19 9.07
CA LEU A 161 14.70 6.25 9.10
C LEU A 161 15.26 7.30 8.13
N SER A 162 14.60 7.52 6.99
CA SER A 162 15.02 8.55 6.04
C SER A 162 14.77 9.97 6.57
N ARG A 163 13.74 10.17 7.42
CA ARG A 163 13.38 11.45 8.08
C ARG A 163 14.44 12.00 9.03
N ILE A 164 15.49 11.23 9.34
CA ILE A 164 16.68 11.73 10.05
C ILE A 164 17.36 12.86 9.26
N THR A 165 17.10 12.98 7.95
CA THR A 165 17.65 14.06 7.13
C THR A 165 16.62 15.17 6.90
N PRO A 166 17.03 16.45 6.91
CA PRO A 166 16.15 17.56 6.52
C PRO A 166 15.62 17.40 5.09
N THR A 167 16.39 16.76 4.20
CA THR A 167 16.03 16.52 2.79
C THR A 167 14.83 15.60 2.65
N SER A 168 14.79 14.47 3.37
CA SER A 168 13.63 13.58 3.33
C SER A 168 12.36 14.27 3.82
N SER A 169 12.45 15.05 4.91
CA SER A 169 11.30 15.84 5.42
C SER A 169 10.78 16.83 4.38
N LEU A 170 11.67 17.54 3.66
CA LEU A 170 11.28 18.39 2.54
C LEU A 170 10.59 17.59 1.42
N ILE A 171 11.18 16.47 0.98
CA ILE A 171 10.64 15.66 -0.12
C ILE A 171 9.24 15.16 0.22
N TYR A 172 9.03 14.62 1.42
CA TYR A 172 7.71 14.12 1.84
C TYR A 172 6.68 15.25 1.91
N LEU A 173 7.05 16.39 2.47
CA LEU A 173 6.12 17.50 2.60
C LEU A 173 5.81 18.15 1.25
N ALA A 174 6.82 18.33 0.39
CA ALA A 174 6.66 18.88 -0.96
C ALA A 174 5.82 17.96 -1.86
N THR A 175 6.04 16.65 -1.83
CA THR A 175 5.25 15.69 -2.62
C THR A 175 3.80 15.61 -2.11
N ASN A 176 3.58 15.69 -0.80
CA ASN A 176 2.22 15.74 -0.24
C ASN A 176 1.50 17.05 -0.63
N LEU A 177 2.17 18.22 -0.54
CA LEU A 177 1.62 19.51 -0.99
C LEU A 177 1.30 19.53 -2.49
N ALA A 178 2.20 18.97 -3.29
CA ALA A 178 2.06 18.84 -4.74
C ALA A 178 1.06 17.74 -5.18
N GLN A 179 0.42 17.04 -4.22
CA GLN A 179 -0.54 15.98 -4.51
C GLN A 179 0.06 14.84 -5.36
N THR A 180 1.32 14.51 -5.14
CA THR A 180 2.01 13.38 -5.76
C THR A 180 2.63 12.43 -4.73
N GLY A 181 2.45 12.75 -3.45
CA GLY A 181 2.96 11.97 -2.32
C GLY A 181 2.12 10.75 -1.98
N LYS A 182 2.57 10.05 -0.94
CA LYS A 182 1.99 8.78 -0.48
C LYS A 182 0.51 8.88 -0.12
N ILE A 183 0.07 10.00 0.45
CA ILE A 183 -1.34 10.20 0.85
C ILE A 183 -2.28 10.04 -0.34
N LYS A 184 -1.97 10.70 -1.47
CA LYS A 184 -2.80 10.62 -2.68
C LYS A 184 -2.79 9.21 -3.26
N LYS A 185 -1.62 8.56 -3.27
CA LYS A 185 -1.47 7.17 -3.70
C LYS A 185 -2.33 6.23 -2.84
N ASP A 186 -2.27 6.35 -1.52
CA ASP A 186 -3.02 5.50 -0.60
C ASP A 186 -4.53 5.70 -0.77
N ASN A 187 -4.98 6.96 -0.90
CA ASN A 187 -6.38 7.28 -1.19
C ASN A 187 -6.83 6.68 -2.54
N PHE A 188 -6.01 6.78 -3.59
CA PHE A 188 -6.30 6.21 -4.90
C PHE A 188 -6.54 4.70 -4.82
N PHE A 189 -5.62 3.96 -4.20
CA PHE A 189 -5.76 2.51 -4.07
C PHE A 189 -6.92 2.12 -3.17
N GLN A 190 -7.15 2.84 -2.06
CA GLN A 190 -8.27 2.56 -1.17
C GLN A 190 -9.63 2.81 -1.86
N THR A 191 -9.74 3.90 -2.62
CA THR A 191 -10.94 4.18 -3.42
C THR A 191 -11.14 3.11 -4.49
N GLY A 192 -10.07 2.68 -5.15
CA GLY A 192 -10.11 1.57 -6.11
C GLY A 192 -10.55 0.25 -5.49
N GLU A 193 -10.02 -0.12 -4.32
CA GLU A 193 -10.41 -1.33 -3.58
C GLU A 193 -11.89 -1.29 -3.18
N ARG A 194 -12.38 -0.15 -2.69
CA ARG A 194 -13.81 0.04 -2.34
C ARG A 194 -14.70 -0.10 -3.56
N TYR A 195 -14.33 0.56 -4.66
CA TYR A 195 -15.06 0.49 -5.92
C TYR A 195 -15.07 -0.94 -6.48
N TYR A 196 -13.93 -1.64 -6.45
CA TYR A 196 -13.86 -3.04 -6.85
C TYR A 196 -14.75 -3.94 -5.98
N SER A 197 -14.76 -3.71 -4.66
CA SER A 197 -15.62 -4.47 -3.74
C SER A 197 -17.10 -4.24 -4.01
N GLN A 198 -17.50 -3.02 -4.38
CA GLN A 198 -18.87 -2.70 -4.82
C GLN A 198 -19.21 -3.42 -6.14
N LEU A 199 -18.31 -3.38 -7.13
CA LEU A 199 -18.49 -4.09 -8.39
C LEU A 199 -18.63 -5.61 -8.19
N ASP A 200 -17.84 -6.18 -7.28
CA ASP A 200 -17.91 -7.60 -6.97
C ASP A 200 -19.25 -7.99 -6.35
N ALA A 201 -19.73 -7.21 -5.37
CA ALA A 201 -21.02 -7.43 -4.72
C ALA A 201 -22.22 -7.21 -5.65
N GLU A 202 -22.17 -6.21 -6.51
CA GLU A 202 -23.31 -5.81 -7.33
C GLU A 202 -23.37 -6.54 -8.68
N TYR A 203 -22.22 -6.88 -9.27
CA TYR A 203 -22.12 -7.44 -10.63
C TYR A 203 -21.44 -8.80 -10.67
N PHE A 204 -20.18 -8.93 -10.22
CA PHE A 204 -19.41 -10.17 -10.48
C PHE A 204 -19.96 -11.38 -9.72
N SER A 205 -20.38 -11.20 -8.47
CA SER A 205 -20.99 -12.27 -7.68
C SER A 205 -22.32 -12.75 -8.27
N LYS A 206 -23.19 -11.83 -8.74
CA LYS A 206 -24.45 -12.16 -9.41
C LYS A 206 -24.21 -12.86 -10.75
N MET A 207 -23.28 -12.35 -11.56
CA MET A 207 -22.86 -12.96 -12.83
C MET A 207 -22.31 -14.37 -12.61
N SER A 208 -21.44 -14.56 -11.62
CA SER A 208 -20.89 -15.87 -11.26
C SER A 208 -21.99 -16.85 -10.87
N ASN A 209 -22.94 -16.43 -10.03
CA ASN A 209 -24.07 -17.27 -9.63
C ASN A 209 -24.99 -17.60 -10.82
N GLN A 210 -25.23 -16.63 -11.71
CA GLN A 210 -26.04 -16.83 -12.90
C GLN A 210 -25.37 -17.76 -13.91
N LEU A 211 -24.06 -17.62 -14.13
CA LEU A 211 -23.28 -18.52 -14.98
C LEU A 211 -23.27 -19.94 -14.40
N MET A 212 -23.09 -20.08 -13.09
CA MET A 212 -23.18 -21.37 -12.40
C MET A 212 -24.55 -22.03 -12.57
N ASN A 213 -25.63 -21.23 -12.45
CA ASN A 213 -27.01 -21.68 -12.67
C ASN A 213 -27.26 -22.06 -14.15
N LEU A 214 -26.62 -21.38 -15.10
CA LEU A 214 -26.67 -21.70 -16.53
C LEU A 214 -25.92 -23.00 -16.87
N PHE A 215 -24.86 -23.33 -16.14
CA PHE A 215 -24.17 -24.62 -16.30
C PHE A 215 -24.96 -25.79 -15.70
N THR A 216 -25.78 -25.56 -14.67
CA THR A 216 -26.61 -26.59 -14.03
C THR A 216 -27.97 -26.78 -14.71
N ARG A 217 -28.61 -25.72 -15.19
CA ARG A 217 -29.84 -25.79 -15.99
C ARG A 217 -29.47 -25.79 -17.47
N ARG A 218 -29.74 -26.89 -18.18
CA ARG A 218 -29.55 -27.05 -19.64
C ARG A 218 -30.51 -26.16 -20.46
N VAL A 219 -30.66 -24.88 -20.09
CA VAL A 219 -31.56 -23.89 -20.70
C VAL A 219 -30.76 -22.63 -21.00
N ILE A 220 -30.51 -22.42 -22.29
CA ILE A 220 -29.82 -21.26 -22.86
C ILE A 220 -30.85 -20.13 -22.96
N HIS A 221 -31.09 -19.39 -21.89
CA HIS A 221 -31.64 -18.03 -21.97
C HIS A 221 -30.69 -17.12 -21.21
N ILE A 222 -29.71 -16.59 -21.94
CA ILE A 222 -28.89 -15.48 -21.47
C ILE A 222 -29.80 -14.26 -21.58
N ASP A 223 -30.43 -13.89 -20.46
CA ASP A 223 -31.16 -12.63 -20.36
C ASP A 223 -30.11 -11.51 -20.34
N THR A 224 -29.73 -11.03 -21.52
CA THR A 224 -28.87 -9.87 -21.72
C THR A 224 -29.62 -8.54 -21.48
N SER A 225 -30.87 -8.56 -20.96
CA SER A 225 -31.70 -7.35 -20.90
C SER A 225 -31.41 -6.42 -19.73
N ASN A 226 -30.72 -6.88 -18.68
CA ASN A 226 -30.26 -5.98 -17.61
C ASN A 226 -28.91 -5.34 -17.98
N ASN A 227 -29.00 -4.35 -18.87
CA ASN A 227 -27.92 -3.43 -19.18
C ASN A 227 -27.72 -2.45 -18.00
N GLU A 228 -27.50 -2.99 -16.78
CA GLU A 228 -27.18 -2.20 -15.59
C GLU A 228 -25.85 -1.51 -15.87
N LYS A 229 -25.94 -0.22 -16.23
CA LYS A 229 -24.81 0.60 -16.60
C LYS A 229 -23.84 0.63 -15.42
N ILE A 230 -22.65 0.05 -15.62
CA ILE A 230 -21.57 0.08 -14.63
C ILE A 230 -21.33 1.55 -14.25
N LEU A 231 -21.56 1.89 -12.98
CA LEU A 231 -21.32 3.22 -12.48
C LEU A 231 -19.86 3.58 -12.70
N PRO A 232 -19.51 4.78 -13.20
CA PRO A 232 -18.11 5.16 -13.33
C PRO A 232 -17.42 5.16 -11.96
N PRO A 233 -16.09 4.93 -11.92
CA PRO A 233 -15.36 5.04 -10.67
C PRO A 233 -15.56 6.43 -10.07
N PRO A 234 -15.67 6.55 -8.73
CA PRO A 234 -15.85 7.82 -8.07
C PRO A 234 -14.66 8.74 -8.35
N ASP A 235 -14.93 10.03 -8.49
CA ASP A 235 -13.87 11.03 -8.65
C ASP A 235 -12.95 11.03 -7.43
N LEU A 236 -11.65 11.17 -7.70
CA LEU A 236 -10.65 11.26 -6.65
C LEU A 236 -10.70 12.64 -6.02
N GLU A 237 -11.21 12.73 -4.79
CA GLU A 237 -11.19 13.99 -4.05
C GLU A 237 -9.75 14.42 -3.72
N ASP A 238 -9.40 15.64 -4.13
CA ASP A 238 -8.14 16.25 -3.73
C ASP A 238 -8.14 16.50 -2.22
N THR A 239 -7.13 15.94 -1.53
CA THR A 239 -6.93 16.18 -0.09
C THR A 239 -6.81 17.67 0.20
N SER A 240 -7.55 18.18 1.19
CA SER A 240 -7.49 19.59 1.56
C SER A 240 -6.08 19.99 2.05
N LEU A 241 -5.76 21.28 1.98
CA LEU A 241 -4.48 21.79 2.48
C LEU A 241 -4.32 21.54 3.98
N ALA A 242 -5.38 21.78 4.76
CA ALA A 242 -5.39 21.54 6.20
C ALA A 242 -5.11 20.07 6.53
N ASP A 243 -5.72 19.14 5.79
CA ASP A 243 -5.48 17.71 5.99
C ASP A 243 -4.06 17.31 5.58
N THR A 244 -3.53 17.92 4.52
CA THR A 244 -2.15 17.71 4.06
C THR A 244 -1.14 18.11 5.12
N PHE A 245 -1.35 19.28 5.74
CA PHE A 245 -0.52 19.75 6.86
C PHE A 245 -0.67 18.86 8.10
N ARG A 246 -1.89 18.43 8.43
CA ARG A 246 -2.12 17.54 9.58
C ARG A 246 -1.39 16.21 9.42
N HIS A 247 -1.34 15.67 8.20
CA HIS A 247 -0.63 14.43 7.90
C HIS A 247 0.89 14.61 7.80
N SER A 248 1.36 15.78 7.36
CA SER A 248 2.79 16.08 7.19
C SER A 248 3.37 16.90 8.35
N LEU A 249 2.65 16.98 9.48
CA LEU A 249 3.03 17.82 10.63
C LEU A 249 4.37 17.38 11.23
N ILE A 250 4.63 16.07 11.25
CA ILE A 250 5.90 15.52 11.71
C ILE A 250 7.04 16.06 10.87
N ASP A 251 6.92 16.05 9.54
CA ASP A 251 7.98 16.51 8.65
C ASP A 251 8.25 18.02 8.84
N LEU A 252 7.21 18.82 9.04
CA LEU A 252 7.32 20.26 9.33
C LEU A 252 7.99 20.53 10.68
N LEU A 253 7.56 19.82 11.74
CA LEU A 253 8.15 19.93 13.07
C LEU A 253 9.63 19.54 13.07
N LEU A 254 9.98 18.51 12.32
CA LEU A 254 11.35 18.01 12.23
C LEU A 254 12.24 19.03 11.50
N LEU A 255 11.71 19.70 10.46
CA LEU A 255 12.40 20.79 9.76
C LEU A 255 12.61 22.01 10.68
N CYS A 256 11.59 22.38 11.45
CA CYS A 256 11.68 23.44 12.47
C CYS A 256 12.69 23.08 13.57
N PHE A 257 12.65 21.84 14.05
CA PHE A 257 13.58 21.31 15.04
C PHE A 257 15.03 21.42 14.55
N PHE A 258 15.31 21.01 13.31
CA PHE A 258 16.64 21.20 12.73
C PHE A 258 17.06 22.66 12.67
N ALA A 259 16.17 23.56 12.23
CA ALA A 259 16.47 24.99 12.16
C ALA A 259 16.84 25.53 13.55
N VAL A 260 16.03 25.25 14.57
CA VAL A 260 16.24 25.73 15.94
C VAL A 260 17.51 25.14 16.55
N VAL A 261 17.72 23.83 16.46
CA VAL A 261 18.89 23.17 17.07
C VAL A 261 20.18 23.64 16.41
N LEU A 262 20.25 23.71 15.08
CA LEU A 262 21.46 24.12 14.38
C LEU A 262 21.80 25.59 14.62
N THR A 263 20.80 26.47 14.58
CA THR A 263 21.02 27.90 14.89
C THR A 263 21.46 28.09 16.35
N THR A 264 20.88 27.35 17.29
CA THR A 264 21.28 27.38 18.70
C THR A 264 22.72 26.90 18.89
N VAL A 265 23.11 25.80 18.24
CA VAL A 265 24.49 25.28 18.30
C VAL A 265 25.48 26.27 17.71
N ALA A 266 25.17 26.86 16.55
CA ALA A 266 26.01 27.89 15.94
C ALA A 266 26.18 29.10 16.86
N PHE A 267 25.08 29.58 17.46
CA PHE A 267 25.09 30.71 18.38
C PHE A 267 25.91 30.43 19.64
N LEU A 268 25.67 29.31 20.33
CA LEU A 268 26.42 28.92 21.53
C LEU A 268 27.93 28.80 21.26
N LYS A 269 28.32 28.33 20.07
CA LYS A 269 29.72 28.24 19.68
C LYS A 269 30.33 29.60 19.37
N PHE A 270 29.59 30.48 18.72
CA PHE A 270 30.01 31.85 18.51
C PHE A 270 30.33 32.56 19.84
N PHE A 271 29.45 32.46 20.85
CA PHE A 271 29.72 33.02 22.18
C PHE A 271 30.94 32.41 22.88
N ARG A 272 31.24 31.12 22.66
CA ARG A 272 32.42 30.49 23.24
C ARG A 272 33.73 30.92 22.55
N LEU A 273 33.67 31.31 21.27
CA LEU A 273 34.83 31.79 20.52
C LEU A 273 35.12 33.27 20.76
N ASP A 274 34.12 34.03 21.21
CA ASP A 274 34.20 35.48 21.47
C ASP A 274 34.57 35.84 22.94
N ILE A 275 34.64 34.83 23.83
CA ILE A 275 35.14 34.93 25.23
C ILE A 275 36.56 34.37 25.29
#